data_AF-A0A7K0T078-F1
#
_entry.id   AF-A0A7K0T078-F1
#
_cell.length_a   1.000
_cell.length_b   1.000
_cell.length_c   1.000
_cell.angle_alpha   90.00
_cell.angle_beta   90.00
_cell.angle_gamma   90.00
#
_symmetry.space_group_name_H-M   'P 1'
#
loop_
_entity.id
_entity.type
_entity.pdbx_description
1 polymer ?
#
loop_
_entity_poly.entity_id
_entity_poly.type
_entity_poly.pdbx_seq_one_letter_code
_entity_poly.pdbx_strand_id
1 'polypeptide(L)'
;TLAALMVTYPSTHGVFESAISEICALVHDAGGQVYVDGANLNALVGTAQPGKFGADVSHLSLRKTFCIPHGGGGPGVGPVIAKAHLAPFLPNHPLDALAGPATGPGPISAAPYGSASILPISWAYIRLMGGEGLTHATEVAILNANYMAYRLKDSYPILYTGNKGLVAHECILDVREITKESGVTVDDIAKRLMDFGFHAPTMSFPVSGTLMIEPTESEDILEMNRFIDAMIAIRYEISEITDGKIAVEDSALRHAPHTIGTIASSTWERSYPRERAAFPATLTGLIPGELIGMKGKYWPTTGRIDGAYGDRNLVCSCPPVEAFA
;
A
#
# COMPACT_ATOMS: atom_id res chain seq x y z
N THR A 1 7.52 -4.73 35.39
CA THR A 1 6.40 -5.54 34.88
C THR A 1 6.27 -5.27 33.40
N LEU A 2 6.14 -6.29 32.56
CA LEU A 2 5.88 -6.11 31.13
C LEU A 2 4.41 -5.70 30.95
N ALA A 3 4.14 -4.61 30.23
CA ALA A 3 2.77 -4.15 30.01
C ALA A 3 2.13 -4.86 28.82
N ALA A 4 2.72 -4.71 27.63
CA ALA A 4 2.22 -5.33 26.41
C ALA A 4 3.29 -5.49 25.33
N LEU A 5 2.99 -6.34 24.35
CA LEU A 5 3.61 -6.40 23.03
C LEU A 5 2.62 -5.86 21.99
N MET A 6 3.11 -5.03 21.06
CA MET A 6 2.40 -4.70 19.83
C MET A 6 3.06 -5.44 18.67
N VAL A 7 2.27 -6.18 17.90
CA VAL A 7 2.75 -6.94 16.75
C VAL A 7 1.76 -6.83 15.60
N THR A 8 2.23 -6.80 14.37
CA THR A 8 1.38 -6.90 13.16
C THR A 8 1.44 -8.33 12.65
N TYR A 9 0.31 -8.94 12.33
CA TYR A 9 0.28 -10.29 11.76
C TYR A 9 -0.68 -10.38 10.56
N PRO A 10 -0.24 -10.84 9.37
CA PRO A 10 1.17 -11.02 8.99
C PRO A 10 1.96 -9.72 9.16
N SER A 11 3.29 -9.82 9.30
CA SER A 11 4.13 -8.66 9.60
C SER A 11 4.05 -7.59 8.50
N THR A 12 4.53 -6.39 8.79
CA THR A 12 4.64 -5.30 7.79
C THR A 12 5.62 -5.64 6.66
N HIS A 13 6.36 -6.76 6.76
CA HIS A 13 7.18 -7.28 5.67
C HIS A 13 6.39 -8.16 4.68
N GLY A 14 5.07 -8.35 4.89
CA GLY A 14 4.24 -9.21 4.05
C GLY A 14 4.51 -10.70 4.25
N VAL A 15 4.93 -11.13 5.44
CA VAL A 15 5.26 -12.54 5.73
C VAL A 15 4.55 -13.06 6.98
N PHE A 16 4.18 -14.35 6.94
CA PHE A 16 3.61 -15.05 8.08
C PHE A 16 4.71 -15.57 9.02
N GLU A 17 4.77 -15.03 10.23
CA GLU A 17 5.71 -15.48 11.26
C GLU A 17 5.26 -16.79 11.90
N SER A 18 6.02 -17.87 11.67
CA SER A 18 5.66 -19.20 12.18
C SER A 18 5.64 -19.32 13.71
N ALA A 19 6.32 -18.42 14.42
CA ALA A 19 6.43 -18.40 15.87
C ALA A 19 5.39 -17.48 16.57
N ILE A 20 4.39 -16.94 15.84
CA ILE A 20 3.48 -15.93 16.42
C ILE A 20 2.80 -16.39 17.72
N SER A 21 2.33 -17.64 17.79
CA SER A 21 1.70 -18.19 19.00
C SER A 21 2.68 -18.33 20.17
N GLU A 22 3.93 -18.71 19.89
CA GLU A 22 5.00 -18.82 20.89
C GLU A 22 5.36 -17.44 21.43
N ILE A 23 5.47 -16.43 20.56
CA ILE A 23 5.73 -15.04 20.93
C ILE A 23 4.62 -14.53 21.86
N CYS A 24 3.34 -14.77 21.53
CA CYS A 24 2.23 -14.39 22.39
C CYS A 24 2.31 -15.06 23.77
N ALA A 25 2.60 -16.36 23.81
CA ALA A 25 2.73 -17.12 25.06
C ALA A 25 3.87 -16.57 25.95
N LEU A 26 5.03 -16.25 25.38
CA LEU A 26 6.16 -15.67 26.13
C LEU A 26 5.80 -14.31 26.76
N VAL A 27 5.00 -13.49 26.07
CA VAL A 27 4.52 -12.21 26.61
C VAL A 27 3.56 -12.44 27.77
N HIS A 28 2.64 -13.41 27.63
CA HIS A 28 1.70 -13.78 28.69
C HIS A 28 2.40 -14.37 29.92
N ASP A 29 3.40 -15.22 29.73
CA ASP A 29 4.21 -15.80 30.81
C ASP A 29 4.97 -14.72 31.60
N ALA A 30 5.37 -13.64 30.93
CA ALA A 30 5.97 -12.47 31.55
C ALA A 30 4.94 -11.49 32.17
N GLY A 31 3.65 -11.83 32.14
CA GLY A 31 2.55 -11.06 32.69
C GLY A 31 2.05 -9.89 31.82
N GLY A 32 2.46 -9.82 30.55
CA GLY A 32 2.02 -8.80 29.61
C GLY A 32 0.72 -9.14 28.87
N GLN A 33 0.25 -8.20 28.04
CA GLN A 33 -0.85 -8.39 27.08
C GLN A 33 -0.35 -8.32 25.64
N VAL A 34 -1.08 -8.92 24.70
CA VAL A 34 -0.72 -8.92 23.27
C VAL A 34 -1.75 -8.11 22.48
N TYR A 35 -1.28 -6.98 21.96
CA TYR A 35 -1.98 -6.21 20.95
C TYR A 35 -1.54 -6.68 19.56
N VAL A 36 -2.48 -7.17 18.74
CA VAL A 36 -2.23 -7.48 17.33
C VAL A 36 -2.84 -6.39 16.46
N ASP A 37 -2.00 -5.66 15.73
CA ASP A 37 -2.43 -4.71 14.70
C ASP A 37 -3.14 -5.47 13.57
N GLY A 38 -4.42 -5.16 13.38
CA GLY A 38 -5.28 -5.80 12.38
C GLY A 38 -5.34 -5.09 11.03
N ALA A 39 -4.42 -4.17 10.71
CA ALA A 39 -4.37 -3.52 9.40
C ALA A 39 -4.09 -4.49 8.24
N ASN A 40 -3.53 -5.66 8.54
CA ASN A 40 -3.20 -6.73 7.58
C ASN A 40 -4.19 -7.91 7.63
N LEU A 41 -5.40 -7.69 8.15
CA LEU A 41 -6.41 -8.75 8.27
C LEU A 41 -6.88 -9.32 6.93
N ASN A 42 -6.65 -8.63 5.80
CA ASN A 42 -7.02 -9.16 4.48
C ASN A 42 -6.27 -10.46 4.12
N ALA A 43 -5.18 -10.77 4.84
CA ALA A 43 -4.46 -12.03 4.73
C ALA A 43 -4.96 -13.13 5.70
N LEU A 44 -5.97 -12.85 6.54
CA LEU A 44 -6.38 -13.72 7.64
C LEU A 44 -7.87 -14.08 7.66
N VAL A 45 -8.75 -13.26 7.07
CA VAL A 45 -10.20 -13.45 7.19
C VAL A 45 -10.58 -14.84 6.63
N GLY A 46 -11.26 -15.65 7.47
CA GLY A 46 -11.64 -17.02 7.10
C GLY A 46 -10.55 -18.08 7.26
N THR A 47 -9.27 -17.70 7.33
CA THR A 47 -8.13 -18.63 7.38
C THR A 47 -7.46 -18.71 8.76
N ALA A 48 -7.41 -17.61 9.50
CA ALA A 48 -6.84 -17.54 10.84
C ALA A 48 -7.55 -16.52 11.73
N GLN A 49 -7.50 -16.71 13.05
CA GLN A 49 -8.18 -15.86 14.01
C GLN A 49 -7.18 -15.35 15.05
N PRO A 50 -6.93 -14.03 15.17
CA PRO A 50 -5.98 -13.48 16.15
C PRO A 50 -6.17 -13.98 17.57
N GLY A 51 -7.43 -14.03 18.03
CA GLY A 51 -7.73 -14.53 19.36
C GLY A 51 -7.41 -16.02 19.60
N LYS A 52 -7.18 -16.84 18.55
CA LYS A 52 -6.78 -18.25 18.69
C LYS A 52 -5.27 -18.43 18.80
N PHE A 53 -4.47 -17.50 18.29
CA PHE A 53 -3.01 -17.54 18.38
C PHE A 53 -2.44 -16.60 19.46
N GLY A 54 -3.30 -16.04 20.32
CA GLY A 54 -2.87 -15.35 21.54
C GLY A 54 -3.06 -13.83 21.55
N ALA A 55 -3.73 -13.24 20.56
CA ALA A 55 -4.10 -11.82 20.63
C ALA A 55 -5.14 -11.58 21.74
N ASP A 56 -4.88 -10.59 22.60
CA ASP A 56 -5.84 -10.12 23.61
C ASP A 56 -6.74 -9.01 23.05
N VAL A 57 -6.17 -8.15 22.21
CA VAL A 57 -6.87 -7.01 21.63
C VAL A 57 -6.33 -6.68 20.24
N SER A 58 -7.21 -6.27 19.34
CA SER A 58 -6.86 -5.82 17.99
C SER A 58 -7.74 -4.67 17.56
N HIS A 59 -7.17 -3.66 16.91
CA HIS A 59 -7.98 -2.78 16.06
C HIS A 59 -8.16 -3.43 14.68
N LEU A 60 -9.26 -3.14 14.00
CA LEU A 60 -9.42 -3.46 12.58
C LEU A 60 -9.39 -2.17 11.76
N SER A 61 -8.82 -2.20 10.56
CA SER A 61 -8.94 -1.08 9.62
C SER A 61 -10.11 -1.32 8.66
N LEU A 62 -11.32 -0.84 9.00
CA LEU A 62 -12.50 -1.05 8.14
C LEU A 62 -12.37 -0.39 6.76
N ARG A 63 -11.57 0.67 6.65
CA ARG A 63 -11.23 1.35 5.39
C ARG A 63 -10.15 0.65 4.55
N LYS A 64 -9.60 -0.45 5.05
CA LYS A 64 -8.74 -1.37 4.30
C LYS A 64 -9.53 -2.65 4.01
N THR A 65 -9.54 -3.57 4.96
CA THR A 65 -10.07 -4.94 4.81
C THR A 65 -11.57 -5.02 4.59
N PHE A 66 -12.35 -4.02 5.03
CA PHE A 66 -13.82 -4.10 5.01
C PHE A 66 -14.47 -2.96 4.22
N CYS A 67 -13.81 -2.57 3.13
CA CYS A 67 -14.36 -1.80 2.00
C CYS A 67 -14.86 -0.38 2.28
N ILE A 68 -14.67 0.21 3.46
CA ILE A 68 -14.89 1.66 3.61
C ILE A 68 -13.94 2.38 2.64
N PRO A 69 -14.42 3.33 1.81
CA PRO A 69 -13.57 3.97 0.81
C PRO A 69 -12.47 4.82 1.46
N HIS A 70 -11.28 4.82 0.85
CA HIS A 70 -10.11 5.54 1.35
C HIS A 70 -10.25 7.08 1.33
N GLY A 71 -11.08 7.62 0.43
CA GLY A 71 -11.48 9.03 0.39
C GLY A 71 -10.35 10.07 0.28
N GLY A 72 -9.17 9.69 -0.25
CA GLY A 72 -8.01 10.58 -0.35
C GLY A 72 -7.29 10.86 0.97
N GLY A 73 -7.50 10.02 1.99
CA GLY A 73 -6.88 10.17 3.32
C GLY A 73 -7.85 10.01 4.50
N GLY A 74 -9.09 9.64 4.23
CA GLY A 74 -10.16 9.46 5.22
C GLY A 74 -11.53 9.59 4.56
N PRO A 75 -12.61 9.10 5.19
CA PRO A 75 -12.69 8.65 6.57
C PRO A 75 -12.25 7.20 6.79
N GLY A 76 -12.16 6.78 8.05
CA GLY A 76 -12.18 5.36 8.38
C GLY A 76 -12.64 5.11 9.80
N VAL A 77 -12.93 3.85 10.10
CA VAL A 77 -13.36 3.40 11.42
C VAL A 77 -12.42 2.28 11.88
N GLY A 78 -11.90 2.43 13.10
CA GLY A 78 -10.98 1.50 13.72
C GLY A 78 -11.59 0.79 14.93
N PRO A 79 -12.57 -0.13 14.75
CA PRO A 79 -13.17 -0.83 15.87
C PRO A 79 -12.11 -1.67 16.59
N VAL A 80 -12.17 -1.68 17.92
CA VAL A 80 -11.29 -2.48 18.76
C VAL A 80 -12.05 -3.70 19.25
N ILE A 81 -11.51 -4.88 18.95
CA ILE A 81 -12.03 -6.17 19.41
C ILE A 81 -11.10 -6.64 20.52
N ALA A 82 -11.66 -7.03 21.66
CA ALA A 82 -10.90 -7.47 22.82
C ALA A 82 -11.46 -8.77 23.40
N LYS A 83 -10.58 -9.54 24.04
CA LYS A 83 -10.97 -10.71 24.84
C LYS A 83 -11.81 -10.30 26.05
N ALA A 84 -12.58 -11.26 26.58
CA ALA A 84 -13.57 -11.01 27.62
C ALA A 84 -13.00 -10.34 28.89
N HIS A 85 -11.75 -10.66 29.29
CA HIS A 85 -11.12 -10.05 30.46
C HIS A 85 -10.79 -8.56 30.27
N LEU A 86 -10.69 -8.09 29.02
CA LEU A 86 -10.51 -6.68 28.70
C LEU A 86 -11.83 -5.93 28.48
N ALA A 87 -12.95 -6.63 28.34
CA ALA A 87 -14.25 -6.03 28.07
C ALA A 87 -14.68 -4.94 29.07
N PRO A 88 -14.45 -5.06 30.40
CA PRO A 88 -14.77 -4.00 31.36
C PRO A 88 -13.99 -2.69 31.17
N PHE A 89 -12.90 -2.72 30.40
CA PHE A 89 -12.02 -1.57 30.17
C PHE A 89 -12.20 -0.95 28.77
N LEU A 90 -13.15 -1.43 27.98
CA LEU A 90 -13.46 -0.82 26.68
C LEU A 90 -13.99 0.62 26.87
N PRO A 91 -13.75 1.53 25.90
CA PRO A 91 -14.27 2.88 25.94
C PRO A 91 -15.79 2.93 26.13
N ASN A 92 -16.27 3.96 26.83
CA ASN A 92 -17.69 4.24 27.00
C ASN A 92 -18.00 5.71 26.64
N HIS A 93 -19.27 6.12 26.72
CA HIS A 93 -19.63 7.50 26.35
C HIS A 93 -20.69 8.12 27.28
N PRO A 94 -20.49 9.36 27.78
CA PRO A 94 -21.44 9.97 28.72
C PRO A 94 -22.80 10.33 28.11
N LEU A 95 -22.86 10.50 26.78
CA LEU A 95 -24.11 10.80 26.05
C LEU A 95 -24.92 9.56 25.64
N ASP A 96 -24.38 8.35 25.83
CA ASP A 96 -25.08 7.10 25.49
C ASP A 96 -24.66 5.98 26.45
N ALA A 97 -25.57 5.62 27.37
CA ALA A 97 -25.34 4.57 28.36
C ALA A 97 -25.20 3.16 27.77
N LEU A 98 -25.56 2.96 26.49
CA LEU A 98 -25.37 1.70 25.77
C LEU A 98 -23.98 1.60 25.12
N ALA A 99 -23.24 2.71 25.05
CA ALA A 99 -21.91 2.74 24.48
C ALA A 99 -20.89 2.29 25.54
N GLY A 100 -20.51 1.01 25.49
CA GLY A 100 -19.45 0.43 26.33
C GLY A 100 -19.84 0.16 27.79
N PRO A 101 -18.94 -0.44 28.58
CA PRO A 101 -19.18 -0.74 29.99
C PRO A 101 -19.17 0.54 30.85
N ALA A 102 -19.96 0.58 31.92
CA ALA A 102 -19.92 1.70 32.89
C ALA A 102 -18.54 1.89 33.56
N THR A 103 -17.73 0.83 33.61
CA THR A 103 -16.34 0.83 34.13
C THR A 103 -15.30 1.33 33.14
N GLY A 104 -15.69 1.64 31.90
CA GLY A 104 -14.80 2.10 30.85
C GLY A 104 -14.12 3.45 31.17
N PRO A 105 -12.99 3.76 30.52
CA PRO A 105 -12.15 4.93 30.81
C PRO A 105 -12.74 6.28 30.37
N GLY A 106 -13.93 6.29 29.75
CA GLY A 106 -14.50 7.48 29.10
C GLY A 106 -14.44 7.43 27.57
N PRO A 107 -14.87 8.52 26.92
CA PRO A 107 -14.95 8.62 25.47
C PRO A 107 -13.57 8.80 24.81
N ILE A 108 -13.29 7.99 23.79
CA ILE A 108 -12.14 8.16 22.88
C ILE A 108 -12.51 8.97 21.63
N SER A 109 -13.77 8.90 21.21
CA SER A 109 -14.34 9.66 20.10
C SER A 109 -15.42 10.63 20.61
N ALA A 110 -15.62 11.74 19.90
CA ALA A 110 -16.64 12.74 20.27
C ALA A 110 -18.08 12.23 20.14
N ALA A 111 -18.31 11.22 19.30
CA ALA A 111 -19.59 10.51 19.18
C ALA A 111 -19.43 9.06 19.70
N PRO A 112 -20.47 8.46 20.33
CA PRO A 112 -20.36 7.15 20.99
C PRO A 112 -19.83 6.02 20.09
N TYR A 113 -20.17 6.06 18.79
CA TYR A 113 -19.76 5.04 17.80
C TYR A 113 -18.94 5.65 16.66
N GLY A 114 -18.31 6.81 16.89
CA GLY A 114 -17.54 7.54 15.87
C GLY A 114 -18.37 7.86 14.62
N SER A 115 -17.80 7.60 13.45
CA SER A 115 -18.46 7.78 12.14
C SER A 115 -19.45 6.65 11.85
N ALA A 116 -20.54 6.57 12.62
CA ALA A 116 -21.50 5.46 12.55
C ALA A 116 -22.17 5.30 11.16
N SER A 117 -22.34 6.40 10.41
CA SER A 117 -23.02 6.40 9.11
C SER A 117 -22.32 5.59 8.02
N ILE A 118 -21.02 5.29 8.17
CA ILE A 118 -20.25 4.51 7.20
C ILE A 118 -20.04 3.05 7.60
N LEU A 119 -20.44 2.65 8.81
CA LEU A 119 -20.44 1.25 9.24
C LEU A 119 -21.29 0.31 8.37
N PRO A 120 -22.43 0.74 7.77
CA PRO A 120 -23.20 -0.09 6.85
C PRO A 120 -22.41 -0.62 5.64
N ILE A 121 -21.32 0.05 5.25
CA ILE A 121 -20.47 -0.41 4.13
C ILE A 121 -19.82 -1.75 4.48
N SER A 122 -19.11 -1.81 5.61
CA SER A 122 -18.47 -3.04 6.09
C SER A 122 -19.50 -4.11 6.45
N TRP A 123 -20.63 -3.72 7.03
CA TRP A 123 -21.74 -4.65 7.29
C TRP A 123 -22.24 -5.28 5.99
N ALA A 124 -22.48 -4.47 4.94
CA ALA A 124 -22.97 -4.96 3.66
C ALA A 124 -21.96 -5.90 3.00
N TYR A 125 -20.67 -5.55 2.99
CA TYR A 125 -19.60 -6.42 2.49
C TYR A 125 -19.61 -7.79 3.19
N ILE A 126 -19.59 -7.81 4.53
CA ILE A 126 -19.60 -9.07 5.30
C ILE A 126 -20.86 -9.89 4.99
N ARG A 127 -22.03 -9.25 4.90
CA ARG A 127 -23.31 -9.93 4.66
C ARG A 127 -23.47 -10.46 3.23
N LEU A 128 -22.95 -9.74 2.24
CA LEU A 128 -23.03 -10.13 0.83
C LEU A 128 -22.01 -11.21 0.48
N MET A 129 -20.79 -11.13 1.03
CA MET A 129 -19.74 -12.12 0.81
C MET A 129 -20.02 -13.44 1.54
N GLY A 130 -20.57 -13.36 2.75
CA GLY A 130 -20.72 -14.54 3.62
C GLY A 130 -19.37 -15.16 4.01
N GLY A 131 -19.39 -16.25 4.77
CA GLY A 131 -18.16 -16.88 5.26
C GLY A 131 -17.28 -17.43 4.13
N GLU A 132 -17.91 -18.05 3.12
CA GLU A 132 -17.21 -18.61 1.96
C GLU A 132 -16.56 -17.52 1.11
N GLY A 133 -17.32 -16.47 0.75
CA GLY A 133 -16.78 -15.36 -0.05
C GLY A 133 -15.67 -14.61 0.67
N LEU A 134 -15.79 -14.38 1.99
CA LEU A 134 -14.74 -13.74 2.78
C LEU A 134 -13.44 -14.58 2.84
N THR A 135 -13.58 -15.90 2.91
CA THR A 135 -12.42 -16.81 2.88
C THR A 135 -11.78 -16.78 1.49
N HIS A 136 -12.59 -16.85 0.44
CA HIS A 136 -12.11 -16.80 -0.94
C HIS A 136 -11.40 -15.48 -1.27
N ALA A 137 -11.93 -14.35 -0.79
CA ALA A 137 -11.27 -13.04 -0.92
C ALA A 137 -9.85 -13.06 -0.34
N THR A 138 -9.68 -13.61 0.86
CA THR A 138 -8.36 -13.74 1.50
C THR A 138 -7.42 -14.66 0.70
N GLU A 139 -7.92 -15.78 0.20
CA GLU A 139 -7.13 -16.70 -0.64
C GLU A 139 -6.65 -16.04 -1.94
N VAL A 140 -7.53 -15.28 -2.60
CA VAL A 140 -7.21 -14.56 -3.84
C VAL A 140 -6.24 -13.39 -3.57
N ALA A 141 -6.39 -12.65 -2.47
CA ALA A 141 -5.44 -11.60 -2.10
C ALA A 141 -4.01 -12.15 -1.93
N ILE A 142 -3.87 -13.30 -1.26
CA ILE A 142 -2.58 -13.99 -1.10
C ILE A 142 -2.07 -14.53 -2.45
N LEU A 143 -2.96 -15.12 -3.26
CA LEU A 143 -2.61 -15.62 -4.59
C LEU A 143 -2.08 -14.51 -5.49
N ASN A 144 -2.78 -13.37 -5.56
CA ASN A 144 -2.43 -12.23 -6.38
C ASN A 144 -1.05 -11.66 -6.00
N ALA A 145 -0.78 -11.49 -4.71
CA ALA A 145 0.51 -11.01 -4.22
C ALA A 145 1.66 -11.98 -4.57
N ASN A 146 1.45 -13.29 -4.39
CA ASN A 146 2.45 -14.30 -4.75
C ASN A 146 2.65 -14.42 -6.26
N TYR A 147 1.59 -14.25 -7.06
CA TYR A 147 1.68 -14.19 -8.51
C TYR A 147 2.56 -13.03 -8.97
N MET A 148 2.31 -11.82 -8.44
CA MET A 148 3.13 -10.64 -8.75
C MET A 148 4.57 -10.81 -8.29
N ALA A 149 4.80 -11.28 -7.06
CA ALA A 149 6.14 -11.55 -6.54
C ALA A 149 6.90 -12.56 -7.42
N TYR A 150 6.24 -13.65 -7.82
CA TYR A 150 6.85 -14.66 -8.68
C TYR A 150 7.23 -14.11 -10.06
N ARG A 151 6.37 -13.26 -10.66
CA ARG A 151 6.61 -12.66 -11.98
C ARG A 151 7.69 -11.58 -11.96
N LEU A 152 7.87 -10.90 -10.83
CA LEU A 152 8.81 -9.78 -10.70
C LEU A 152 10.19 -10.17 -10.14
N LYS A 153 10.33 -11.33 -9.50
CA LYS A 153 11.54 -11.74 -8.76
C LYS A 153 12.86 -11.67 -9.56
N ASP A 154 12.80 -11.91 -10.88
CA ASP A 154 14.00 -11.92 -11.74
C ASP A 154 14.40 -10.50 -12.18
N SER A 155 13.48 -9.53 -12.05
CA SER A 155 13.72 -8.12 -12.33
C SER A 155 14.04 -7.32 -11.06
N TYR A 156 13.36 -7.64 -9.96
CA TYR A 156 13.50 -7.00 -8.66
C TYR A 156 13.55 -8.08 -7.58
N PRO A 157 14.61 -8.15 -6.76
CA PRO A 157 14.68 -9.10 -5.65
C PRO A 157 13.49 -8.94 -4.68
N ILE A 158 12.89 -10.06 -4.28
CA ILE A 158 11.87 -10.07 -3.21
C ILE A 158 12.59 -10.07 -1.87
N LEU A 159 12.42 -9.01 -1.08
CA LEU A 159 13.24 -8.78 0.11
C LEU A 159 12.99 -9.78 1.24
N TYR A 160 11.71 -10.11 1.47
CA TYR A 160 11.30 -11.04 2.52
C TYR A 160 10.35 -12.09 1.97
N THR A 161 10.52 -13.33 2.40
CA THR A 161 9.59 -14.44 2.15
C THR A 161 9.47 -15.29 3.41
N GLY A 162 8.33 -15.97 3.57
CA GLY A 162 8.14 -16.95 4.64
C GLY A 162 8.85 -18.27 4.35
N ASN A 163 8.65 -19.26 5.23
CA ASN A 163 9.40 -20.54 5.26
C ASN A 163 9.32 -21.40 3.97
N LYS A 164 8.43 -21.08 3.04
CA LYS A 164 8.28 -21.77 1.75
C LYS A 164 8.58 -20.88 0.53
N GLY A 165 9.24 -19.74 0.74
CA GLY A 165 9.50 -18.78 -0.33
C GLY A 165 8.25 -18.02 -0.81
N LEU A 166 7.19 -18.01 -0.01
CA LEU A 166 5.91 -17.35 -0.31
C LEU A 166 5.72 -16.11 0.56
N VAL A 167 4.96 -15.15 0.04
CA VAL A 167 4.51 -13.95 0.76
C VAL A 167 3.07 -14.11 1.23
N ALA A 168 2.57 -13.16 2.01
CA ALA A 168 1.17 -13.05 2.42
C ALA A 168 0.36 -12.29 1.34
N HIS A 169 -0.41 -11.26 1.73
CA HIS A 169 -1.17 -10.39 0.81
C HIS A 169 -0.34 -9.26 0.15
N GLU A 170 0.93 -9.11 0.51
CA GLU A 170 1.79 -8.03 0.01
C GLU A 170 3.24 -8.52 -0.10
N CYS A 171 4.07 -7.89 -0.94
CA CYS A 171 5.48 -8.20 -1.08
C CYS A 171 6.34 -6.94 -1.17
N ILE A 172 7.62 -7.05 -0.80
CA ILE A 172 8.59 -5.95 -0.87
C ILE A 172 9.61 -6.23 -1.98
N LEU A 173 9.72 -5.30 -2.92
CA LEU A 173 10.76 -5.26 -3.94
C LEU A 173 11.96 -4.46 -3.43
N ASP A 174 13.13 -5.10 -3.42
CA ASP A 174 14.38 -4.45 -3.02
C ASP A 174 14.99 -3.68 -4.20
N VAL A 175 15.03 -2.36 -4.08
CA VAL A 175 15.59 -1.46 -5.10
C VAL A 175 16.97 -0.94 -4.68
N ARG A 176 17.45 -1.24 -3.48
CA ARG A 176 18.63 -0.56 -2.89
C ARG A 176 19.92 -0.79 -3.67
N GLU A 177 20.24 -2.03 -4.04
CA GLU A 177 21.42 -2.30 -4.88
C GLU A 177 21.22 -1.75 -6.30
N ILE A 178 20.00 -1.80 -6.85
CA ILE A 178 19.69 -1.18 -8.14
C ILE A 178 20.00 0.33 -8.10
N THR A 179 19.59 1.02 -7.03
CA THR A 179 19.89 2.45 -6.83
C THR A 179 21.39 2.71 -6.74
N LYS A 180 22.13 1.89 -6.00
CA LYS A 180 23.58 2.02 -5.86
C LYS A 180 24.32 1.84 -7.19
N GLU A 181 23.88 0.92 -8.04
CA GLU A 181 24.51 0.62 -9.33
C GLU A 181 24.13 1.62 -10.43
N SER A 182 22.86 2.06 -10.46
CA SER A 182 22.32 2.86 -11.57
C SER A 182 22.14 4.35 -11.26
N GLY A 183 22.13 4.74 -9.98
CA GLY A 183 21.70 6.06 -9.54
C GLY A 183 20.18 6.30 -9.60
N VAL A 184 19.39 5.31 -10.04
CA VAL A 184 17.93 5.38 -10.12
C VAL A 184 17.33 5.12 -8.74
N THR A 185 16.56 6.08 -8.24
CA THR A 185 15.96 6.03 -6.90
C THR A 185 14.56 5.39 -6.93
N VAL A 186 14.05 5.05 -5.74
CA VAL A 186 12.64 4.66 -5.56
C VAL A 186 11.68 5.73 -6.09
N ASP A 187 12.01 7.00 -5.89
CA ASP A 187 11.19 8.12 -6.36
C ASP A 187 11.15 8.17 -7.90
N ASP A 188 12.26 7.87 -8.57
CA ASP A 188 12.31 7.79 -10.04
C ASP A 188 11.38 6.70 -10.58
N ILE A 189 11.40 5.49 -9.99
CA ILE A 189 10.51 4.39 -10.37
C ILE A 189 9.06 4.79 -10.11
N ALA A 190 8.77 5.37 -8.95
CA ALA A 190 7.42 5.78 -8.56
C ALA A 190 6.84 6.87 -9.47
N LYS A 191 7.64 7.88 -9.84
CA LYS A 191 7.19 8.89 -10.81
C LYS A 191 7.05 8.30 -12.20
N ARG A 192 7.95 7.39 -12.59
CA ARG A 192 7.90 6.75 -13.91
C ARG A 192 6.66 5.88 -14.08
N LEU A 193 6.21 5.20 -13.03
CA LEU A 193 4.94 4.45 -13.03
C LEU A 193 3.73 5.32 -13.42
N MET A 194 3.73 6.63 -13.12
CA MET A 194 2.66 7.54 -13.54
C MET A 194 2.58 7.66 -15.06
N ASP A 195 3.72 7.60 -15.75
CA ASP A 195 3.75 7.61 -17.23
C ASP A 195 3.17 6.31 -17.80
N PHE A 196 3.30 5.21 -17.06
CA PHE A 196 2.63 3.93 -17.31
C PHE A 196 1.20 3.88 -16.75
N GLY A 197 0.64 4.99 -16.28
CA GLY A 197 -0.76 5.06 -15.83
C GLY A 197 -1.03 4.49 -14.44
N PHE A 198 0.01 4.23 -13.64
CA PHE A 198 -0.12 3.67 -12.30
C PHE A 198 0.20 4.69 -11.21
N HIS A 199 -0.58 4.64 -10.12
CA HIS A 199 -0.12 5.17 -8.85
C HIS A 199 1.00 4.26 -8.32
N ALA A 200 2.03 4.85 -7.71
CA ALA A 200 3.11 4.08 -7.12
C ALA A 200 2.63 3.21 -5.95
N PRO A 201 3.20 2.02 -5.73
CA PRO A 201 3.00 1.27 -4.51
C PRO A 201 3.58 2.00 -3.29
N THR A 202 3.41 1.46 -2.09
CA THR A 202 3.97 2.06 -0.87
C THR A 202 5.49 2.18 -0.99
N MET A 203 6.03 3.38 -0.73
CA MET A 203 7.44 3.69 -0.94
C MET A 203 8.19 3.79 0.39
N SER A 204 9.40 3.23 0.43
CA SER A 204 10.37 3.41 1.52
C SER A 204 9.87 3.08 2.94
N PHE A 205 8.83 2.25 3.04
CA PHE A 205 8.31 1.71 4.28
C PHE A 205 7.84 0.26 4.05
N PRO A 206 8.07 -0.68 4.99
CA PRO A 206 8.79 -0.51 6.25
C PRO A 206 10.33 -0.39 6.10
N VAL A 207 10.86 -0.66 4.90
CA VAL A 207 12.29 -0.56 4.60
C VAL A 207 12.56 0.64 3.71
N SER A 208 13.50 1.49 4.09
CA SER A 208 13.91 2.64 3.27
C SER A 208 14.54 2.16 1.96
N GLY A 209 14.19 2.79 0.83
CA GLY A 209 14.75 2.41 -0.48
C GLY A 209 14.08 1.19 -1.12
N THR A 210 12.88 0.80 -0.69
CA THR A 210 12.12 -0.31 -1.27
C THR A 210 10.73 0.12 -1.75
N LEU A 211 10.05 -0.76 -2.49
CA LEU A 211 8.63 -0.63 -2.86
C LEU A 211 7.84 -1.81 -2.29
N MET A 212 6.67 -1.55 -1.70
CA MET A 212 5.79 -2.59 -1.14
C MET A 212 4.45 -2.63 -1.88
N ILE A 213 4.15 -3.78 -2.50
CA ILE A 213 3.02 -3.99 -3.41
C ILE A 213 1.96 -4.86 -2.72
N GLU A 214 0.71 -4.38 -2.69
CA GLU A 214 -0.48 -5.10 -2.23
C GLU A 214 -1.56 -5.00 -3.34
N PRO A 215 -1.80 -6.04 -4.15
CA PRO A 215 -2.78 -5.97 -5.25
C PRO A 215 -4.23 -6.14 -4.82
N THR A 216 -4.47 -6.69 -3.62
CA THR A 216 -5.80 -7.13 -3.15
C THR A 216 -6.42 -8.23 -4.03
N GLU A 217 -7.58 -8.72 -3.62
CA GLU A 217 -8.37 -9.71 -4.35
C GLU A 217 -9.25 -9.13 -5.47
N SER A 218 -9.42 -7.80 -5.49
CA SER A 218 -10.39 -7.12 -6.36
C SER A 218 -9.83 -6.83 -7.76
N GLU A 219 -8.51 -6.85 -7.91
CA GLU A 219 -7.85 -6.64 -9.21
C GLU A 219 -7.79 -7.95 -10.00
N ASP A 220 -8.14 -7.87 -11.28
CA ASP A 220 -8.09 -9.03 -12.16
C ASP A 220 -6.66 -9.31 -12.67
N ILE A 221 -6.48 -10.45 -13.32
CA ILE A 221 -5.17 -10.84 -13.85
C ILE A 221 -4.67 -9.92 -14.98
N LEU A 222 -5.57 -9.24 -15.69
CA LEU A 222 -5.18 -8.32 -16.75
C LEU A 222 -4.52 -7.10 -16.12
N GLU A 223 -5.13 -6.49 -15.11
CA GLU A 223 -4.58 -5.33 -14.41
C GLU A 223 -3.25 -5.65 -13.72
N MET A 224 -3.16 -6.80 -13.05
CA MET A 224 -1.90 -7.26 -12.46
C MET A 224 -0.79 -7.41 -13.52
N ASN A 225 -1.11 -7.99 -14.69
CA ASN A 225 -0.13 -8.11 -15.77
C ASN A 225 0.29 -6.75 -16.33
N ARG A 226 -0.62 -5.77 -16.44
CA ARG A 226 -0.28 -4.41 -16.86
C ARG A 226 0.75 -3.78 -15.92
N PHE A 227 0.57 -3.92 -14.60
CA PHE A 227 1.52 -3.41 -13.61
C PHE A 227 2.86 -4.17 -13.67
N ILE A 228 2.83 -5.50 -13.77
CA ILE A 228 4.03 -6.34 -13.88
C ILE A 228 4.85 -5.92 -15.11
N ASP A 229 4.20 -5.78 -16.27
CA ASP A 229 4.87 -5.42 -17.51
C ASP A 229 5.45 -3.99 -17.46
N ALA A 230 4.76 -3.05 -16.80
CA ALA A 230 5.28 -1.71 -16.53
C ALA A 230 6.55 -1.75 -15.66
N MET A 231 6.55 -2.53 -14.59
CA MET A 231 7.72 -2.70 -13.72
C MET A 231 8.90 -3.35 -14.44
N ILE A 232 8.65 -4.37 -15.28
CA ILE A 232 9.68 -5.02 -16.09
C ILE A 232 10.23 -4.05 -17.16
N ALA A 233 9.36 -3.26 -17.80
CA ALA A 233 9.79 -2.23 -18.75
C ALA A 233 10.67 -1.17 -18.07
N ILE A 234 10.29 -0.73 -16.87
CA ILE A 234 11.12 0.16 -16.04
C ILE A 234 12.47 -0.50 -15.71
N ARG A 235 12.49 -1.79 -15.38
CA ARG A 235 13.76 -2.51 -15.14
C ARG A 235 14.66 -2.49 -16.37
N TYR A 236 14.08 -2.62 -17.55
CA TYR A 236 14.81 -2.48 -18.82
C TYR A 236 15.33 -1.05 -19.02
N GLU A 237 14.55 -0.01 -18.73
CA GLU A 237 15.06 1.38 -18.78
C GLU A 237 16.25 1.59 -17.83
N ILE A 238 16.20 0.98 -16.63
CA ILE A 238 17.32 1.00 -15.68
C ILE A 238 18.55 0.27 -16.25
N SER A 239 18.34 -0.84 -16.97
CA SER A 239 19.45 -1.58 -17.59
C SER A 239 20.18 -0.76 -18.65
N GLU A 240 19.47 0.09 -19.39
CA GLU A 240 20.10 0.99 -20.36
C GLU A 240 21.01 2.03 -19.68
N ILE A 241 20.68 2.43 -18.46
CA ILE A 241 21.53 3.31 -17.64
C ILE A 241 22.77 2.56 -17.16
N THR A 242 22.62 1.34 -16.61
CA THR A 242 23.76 0.54 -16.13
C THR A 242 24.68 0.10 -17.27
N ASP A 243 24.14 -0.10 -18.48
CA ASP A 243 24.90 -0.41 -19.70
C ASP A 243 25.59 0.82 -20.31
N GLY A 244 25.39 2.02 -19.76
CA GLY A 244 25.97 3.26 -20.26
C GLY A 244 25.37 3.76 -21.59
N LYS A 245 24.19 3.28 -21.98
CA LYS A 245 23.50 3.72 -23.21
C LYS A 245 22.89 5.12 -23.04
N ILE A 246 22.53 5.48 -21.81
CA ILE A 246 21.98 6.80 -21.45
C ILE A 246 22.42 7.15 -20.03
N ALA A 247 22.78 8.40 -19.78
CA ALA A 247 23.06 8.85 -18.42
C ALA A 247 21.76 8.89 -17.60
N VAL A 248 21.83 8.62 -16.31
CA VAL A 248 20.65 8.68 -15.42
C VAL A 248 19.95 10.03 -15.48
N GLU A 249 20.72 11.12 -15.56
CA GLU A 249 20.18 12.49 -15.60
C GLU A 249 19.46 12.84 -16.91
N ASP A 250 19.76 12.13 -17.99
CA ASP A 250 19.11 12.31 -19.30
C ASP A 250 17.95 11.33 -19.50
N SER A 251 17.68 10.45 -18.54
CA SER A 251 16.73 9.35 -18.68
C SER A 251 15.27 9.79 -18.47
N ALA A 252 14.35 9.03 -19.07
CA ALA A 252 12.92 9.20 -18.83
C ALA A 252 12.54 8.96 -17.34
N LEU A 253 13.30 8.10 -16.64
CA LEU A 253 13.16 7.87 -15.20
C LEU A 253 13.39 9.14 -14.38
N ARG A 254 14.47 9.87 -14.64
CA ARG A 254 14.80 11.11 -13.91
C ARG A 254 13.80 12.23 -14.22
N HIS A 255 13.35 12.31 -15.46
CA HIS A 255 12.44 13.37 -15.91
C HIS A 255 10.95 13.06 -15.70
N ALA A 256 10.60 11.85 -15.29
CA ALA A 256 9.24 11.52 -14.91
C ALA A 256 8.77 12.34 -13.68
N PRO A 257 7.46 12.67 -13.60
CA PRO A 257 6.41 12.32 -14.57
C PRO A 257 6.31 13.33 -15.73
N HIS A 258 5.79 12.89 -16.87
CA HIS A 258 5.66 13.72 -18.07
C HIS A 258 4.25 14.30 -18.22
N THR A 259 4.12 15.61 -18.09
CA THR A 259 2.84 16.33 -18.23
C THR A 259 2.42 16.50 -19.68
N ILE A 260 1.12 16.76 -19.93
CA ILE A 260 0.65 17.10 -21.28
C ILE A 260 1.35 18.34 -21.85
N GLY A 261 1.67 19.34 -21.03
CA GLY A 261 2.38 20.54 -21.46
C GLY A 261 3.81 20.23 -21.93
N THR A 262 4.50 19.33 -21.21
CA THR A 262 5.83 18.84 -21.61
C THR A 262 5.80 18.13 -22.96
N ILE A 263 4.76 17.32 -23.22
CA ILE A 263 4.61 16.57 -24.47
C ILE A 263 4.18 17.45 -25.65
N ALA A 264 3.28 18.40 -25.40
CA ALA A 264 2.72 19.29 -26.42
C ALA A 264 3.63 20.48 -26.77
N SER A 265 4.72 20.70 -26.02
CA SER A 265 5.71 21.75 -26.28
C SER A 265 6.17 21.74 -27.74
N SER A 266 6.50 22.90 -28.32
CA SER A 266 7.09 22.99 -29.65
C SER A 266 8.55 22.52 -29.67
N THR A 267 9.24 22.63 -28.54
CA THR A 267 10.63 22.19 -28.35
C THR A 267 10.68 20.86 -27.60
N TRP A 268 11.67 20.02 -27.93
CA TRP A 268 11.91 18.76 -27.24
C TRP A 268 13.42 18.53 -27.09
N GLU A 269 13.93 18.79 -25.89
CA GLU A 269 15.36 18.74 -25.57
C GLU A 269 15.65 17.53 -24.66
N ARG A 270 15.13 16.35 -25.04
CA ARG A 270 15.41 15.07 -24.37
C ARG A 270 16.08 14.12 -25.34
N SER A 271 16.95 13.25 -24.82
CA SER A 271 17.66 12.21 -25.57
C SER A 271 16.78 11.03 -25.98
N TYR A 272 15.53 11.00 -25.53
CA TYR A 272 14.52 10.00 -25.85
C TYR A 272 13.27 10.64 -26.48
N PRO A 273 12.50 9.91 -27.30
CA PRO A 273 11.34 10.45 -27.99
C PRO A 273 10.13 10.69 -27.07
N ARG A 274 9.18 11.53 -27.50
CA ARG A 274 7.95 11.86 -26.77
C ARG A 274 7.07 10.63 -26.53
N GLU A 275 7.08 9.71 -27.46
CA GLU A 275 6.39 8.43 -27.39
C GLU A 275 6.89 7.63 -26.18
N ARG A 276 8.21 7.60 -25.95
CA ARG A 276 8.79 6.96 -24.76
C ARG A 276 8.37 7.67 -23.47
N ALA A 277 8.20 8.98 -23.50
CA ALA A 277 7.76 9.76 -22.35
C ALA A 277 6.29 9.47 -21.98
N ALA A 278 5.37 9.61 -22.94
CA ALA A 278 3.93 9.63 -22.71
C ALA A 278 3.23 8.27 -22.92
N PHE A 279 3.77 7.43 -23.79
CA PHE A 279 3.17 6.19 -24.24
C PHE A 279 4.20 5.06 -24.21
N PRO A 280 4.83 4.81 -23.04
CA PRO A 280 5.90 3.83 -22.96
C PRO A 280 5.37 2.43 -23.33
N ALA A 281 6.06 1.79 -24.26
CA ALA A 281 5.81 0.39 -24.60
C ALA A 281 6.46 -0.53 -23.56
N THR A 282 5.83 -1.68 -23.33
CA THR A 282 6.43 -2.81 -22.61
C THR A 282 7.28 -3.64 -23.56
N LEU A 283 8.01 -4.62 -23.03
CA LEU A 283 8.81 -5.54 -23.84
C LEU A 283 7.96 -6.36 -24.83
N THR A 284 6.68 -6.56 -24.53
CA THR A 284 5.74 -7.35 -25.34
C THR A 284 4.86 -6.50 -26.27
N GLY A 285 5.04 -5.17 -26.27
CA GLY A 285 4.27 -4.23 -27.09
C GLY A 285 3.64 -3.13 -26.25
N LEU A 286 2.49 -2.59 -26.68
CA LEU A 286 1.71 -1.70 -25.80
C LEU A 286 1.00 -2.52 -24.73
N ILE A 287 0.74 -1.90 -23.57
CA ILE A 287 -0.05 -2.50 -22.49
C ILE A 287 -1.44 -2.91 -23.03
N PRO A 288 -1.80 -4.20 -23.04
CA PRO A 288 -3.11 -4.66 -23.54
C PRO A 288 -4.25 -4.27 -22.59
N GLY A 289 -5.45 -3.97 -23.13
CA GLY A 289 -6.69 -3.80 -22.35
C GLY A 289 -7.08 -2.35 -22.06
N GLU A 290 -6.11 -1.46 -21.85
CA GLU A 290 -6.30 0.00 -21.91
C GLU A 290 -5.11 0.62 -22.62
N LEU A 291 -5.40 1.34 -23.70
CA LEU A 291 -4.39 2.01 -24.52
C LEU A 291 -3.84 3.20 -23.74
N ILE A 292 -2.86 2.97 -22.86
CA ILE A 292 -1.83 3.96 -22.53
C ILE A 292 -1.17 4.31 -23.88
N GLY A 293 -1.79 5.23 -24.61
CA GLY A 293 -1.59 5.34 -26.06
C GLY A 293 -2.63 6.16 -26.80
N MET A 294 -3.93 5.98 -26.53
CA MET A 294 -4.99 6.69 -27.31
C MET A 294 -6.30 6.94 -26.54
N LYS A 295 -6.83 5.94 -25.80
CA LYS A 295 -8.02 6.07 -24.93
C LYS A 295 -7.64 5.62 -23.52
N GLY A 296 -7.91 6.45 -22.52
CA GLY A 296 -7.62 6.12 -21.11
C GLY A 296 -6.26 6.61 -20.59
N LYS A 297 -5.49 7.40 -21.36
CA LYS A 297 -4.26 8.02 -20.84
C LYS A 297 -4.61 8.98 -19.69
N TYR A 298 -4.14 8.65 -18.50
CA TYR A 298 -4.13 9.56 -17.37
C TYR A 298 -2.88 10.45 -17.45
N TRP A 299 -3.09 11.77 -17.41
CA TRP A 299 -2.00 12.74 -17.51
C TRP A 299 -1.59 13.24 -16.12
N PRO A 300 -0.31 13.12 -15.75
CA PRO A 300 0.25 13.88 -14.64
C PRO A 300 0.01 15.37 -14.86
N THR A 301 -0.63 16.04 -13.91
CA THR A 301 -1.02 17.45 -14.03
C THR A 301 0.13 18.41 -13.75
N THR A 302 1.18 17.93 -13.07
CA THR A 302 2.39 18.68 -12.74
C THR A 302 3.62 17.81 -12.96
N GLY A 303 4.77 18.46 -13.14
CA GLY A 303 6.06 17.76 -13.18
C GLY A 303 6.46 17.24 -11.80
N ARG A 304 7.71 16.79 -11.68
CA ARG A 304 8.22 16.31 -10.39
C ARG A 304 8.20 17.43 -9.35
N ILE A 305 7.60 17.15 -8.19
CA ILE A 305 7.47 18.09 -7.08
C ILE A 305 8.84 18.28 -6.40
N ASP A 306 9.22 19.52 -6.12
CA ASP A 306 10.34 19.85 -5.24
C ASP A 306 9.85 19.91 -3.78
N GLY A 307 9.99 18.78 -3.08
CA GLY A 307 9.56 18.68 -1.68
C GLY A 307 10.37 19.57 -0.74
N ALA A 308 11.69 19.67 -0.95
CA ALA A 308 12.56 20.44 -0.07
C ALA A 308 12.30 21.96 -0.18
N TYR A 309 11.94 22.44 -1.36
CA TYR A 309 11.53 23.83 -1.54
C TYR A 309 10.25 24.15 -0.74
N GLY A 310 9.24 23.28 -0.79
CA GLY A 310 7.97 23.48 -0.08
C GLY A 310 8.15 23.60 1.43
N ASP A 311 8.96 22.72 2.03
CA ASP A 311 9.24 22.75 3.47
C ASP A 311 10.00 24.03 3.89
N ARG A 312 10.89 24.54 3.02
CA ARG A 312 11.65 25.77 3.27
C ARG A 312 10.84 27.05 3.03
N ASN A 313 9.77 26.97 2.24
CA ASN A 313 8.94 28.10 1.81
C ASN A 313 7.47 27.80 2.10
N LEU A 314 7.16 27.59 3.38
CA LEU A 314 5.86 27.09 3.81
C LEU A 314 4.71 28.07 3.48
N VAL A 315 3.85 27.67 2.55
CA VAL A 315 2.60 28.36 2.21
C VAL A 315 1.46 27.35 2.28
N CYS A 316 0.61 27.47 3.30
CA CYS A 316 -0.49 26.53 3.58
C CYS A 316 -1.89 27.10 3.30
N SER A 317 -1.96 28.23 2.59
CA SER A 317 -3.21 28.85 2.12
C SER A 317 -3.11 29.15 0.64
N CYS A 318 -4.24 29.37 -0.03
CA CYS A 318 -4.25 29.75 -1.43
C CYS A 318 -3.35 30.99 -1.66
N PRO A 319 -2.45 30.97 -2.66
CA PRO A 319 -1.70 32.16 -3.02
C PRO A 319 -2.64 33.23 -3.60
N PRO A 320 -2.21 34.50 -3.63
CA PRO A 320 -2.95 35.57 -4.29
C PRO A 320 -3.24 35.22 -5.76
N VAL A 321 -4.35 35.72 -6.32
CA VAL A 321 -4.74 35.46 -7.73
C VAL A 321 -3.65 35.94 -8.69
N GLU A 322 -2.94 37.00 -8.32
CA GLU A 322 -1.83 37.59 -9.07
C GLU A 322 -0.65 36.61 -9.24
N ALA A 323 -0.56 35.56 -8.43
CA ALA A 323 0.46 34.51 -8.58
C ALA A 323 0.21 33.57 -9.77
N PHE A 324 -0.97 33.66 -10.41
CA PHE A 324 -1.36 32.84 -11.57
C PHE A 324 -1.45 33.64 -12.88
N ALA A 325 -1.07 34.92 -12.86
CA ALA A 325 -1.10 35.83 -14.01
C ALA A 325 0.11 35.68 -14.94
#